data_AF-A0A7V5CSA9-F1
#
_entry.id   AF-A0A7V5CSA9-F1
#
_cell.length_a   1.000
_cell.length_b   1.000
_cell.length_c   1.000
_cell.angle_alpha   90.00
_cell.angle_beta   90.00
_cell.angle_gamma   90.00
#
_symmetry.space_group_name_H-M   'P 1'
#
loop_
_entity.id
_entity.type
_entity.pdbx_description
1 polymer ?
#
loop_
_entity_poly.entity_id
_entity_poly.type
_entity_poly.pdbx_seq_one_letter_code
_entity_poly.pdbx_strand_id
1 'polypeptide(L)'
;MPLSLALLSLLAVPAVSRAQQWPPPHHGFWGPPWRAPVAHSASFRIDGSVIQVDFAPGPLDLSTAQVLDWVKNAASSVATYYGRFPVSLDRILIVPAPGREGVLQGTTWGDVGGDPAFTRMRIGQHTTAADLNRDWMMTHEMVHTAFPTQQDDHHWIEEGLATYIEPVARVQNGLLPARKIWWDMMRDMPQGDPPPGDKGLDLTQTWGLTYWGGAQFCLLADVEIREQTHNRMGLEDALRAIVNHGGNISQNWPLTKALAVGDAATGTHVLEDLYARMGDHPVKVDLTALWKKLGVVREGDGVRFDNSAPEASIREAITAMPATGRLTPRGYTPGPVPTVEPPGEPHAKTAATPQS
;
A
#
# COMPACT_ATOMS: atom_id res chain seq x y z
N MET A 1 -3.18 -10.49 -68.11
CA MET A 1 -2.03 -10.89 -67.28
C MET A 1 -0.85 -9.98 -67.61
N PRO A 2 -0.01 -9.62 -66.63
CA PRO A 2 0.05 -8.41 -65.80
C PRO A 2 0.93 -7.31 -66.50
N LEU A 3 1.28 -6.12 -66.01
CA LEU A 3 1.56 -5.57 -64.68
C LEU A 3 1.16 -4.08 -64.66
N SER A 4 0.49 -3.66 -63.58
CA SER A 4 0.44 -2.25 -63.20
C SER A 4 1.63 -1.93 -62.30
N LEU A 5 2.53 -1.04 -62.73
CA LEU A 5 3.44 -0.32 -61.84
C LEU A 5 2.69 0.88 -61.26
N ALA A 6 2.39 0.85 -59.97
CA ALA A 6 2.01 2.05 -59.23
C ALA A 6 3.27 2.66 -58.61
N LEU A 7 3.66 3.85 -59.08
CA LEU A 7 4.56 4.74 -58.36
C LEU A 7 3.85 5.19 -57.07
N LEU A 8 4.37 4.80 -55.91
CA LEU A 8 4.02 5.44 -54.64
C LEU A 8 4.88 6.70 -54.47
N SER A 9 4.24 7.85 -54.61
CA SER A 9 4.78 9.15 -54.23
C SER A 9 4.92 9.22 -52.71
N LEU A 10 6.15 9.35 -52.22
CA LEU A 10 6.45 9.70 -50.84
C LEU A 10 6.00 11.14 -50.56
N LEU A 11 4.86 11.32 -49.89
CA LEU A 11 4.54 12.54 -49.19
C LEU A 11 4.98 12.39 -47.73
N ALA A 12 6.10 13.04 -47.41
CA ALA A 12 6.57 13.19 -46.04
C ALA A 12 5.52 14.00 -45.24
N VAL A 13 4.86 13.34 -44.29
CA VAL A 13 4.06 14.00 -43.27
C VAL A 13 5.04 14.51 -42.21
N PRO A 14 5.10 15.81 -41.90
CA PRO A 14 5.92 16.26 -40.78
C PRO A 14 5.32 15.68 -39.49
N ALA A 15 6.14 14.95 -38.74
CA ALA A 15 5.81 14.55 -37.38
C ALA A 15 5.62 15.81 -36.54
N VAL A 16 4.37 16.23 -36.37
CA VAL A 16 3.99 17.21 -35.37
C VAL A 16 4.14 16.49 -34.02
N SER A 17 5.33 16.59 -33.45
CA SER A 17 5.55 16.31 -32.04
C SER A 17 4.77 17.34 -31.25
N ARG A 18 3.49 17.05 -30.99
CA ARG A 18 2.70 17.78 -30.01
C ARG A 18 3.25 17.37 -28.65
N ALA A 19 4.29 18.08 -28.22
CA ALA A 19 4.57 18.20 -26.79
C ALA A 19 3.25 18.60 -26.15
N GLN A 20 2.66 17.67 -25.42
CA GLN A 20 1.42 17.87 -24.71
C GLN A 20 1.75 18.82 -23.56
N GLN A 21 1.67 20.12 -23.85
CA GLN A 21 1.78 21.17 -22.85
C GLN A 21 0.57 21.01 -21.92
N TRP A 22 0.84 20.44 -20.75
CA TRP A 22 -0.12 20.42 -19.66
C TRP A 22 -0.44 21.87 -19.27
N PRO A 23 -1.72 22.24 -19.04
CA PRO A 23 -2.01 23.52 -18.44
C PRO A 23 -1.37 23.59 -17.05
N PRO A 24 -0.85 24.76 -16.63
CA PRO A 24 -0.27 24.91 -15.30
C PRO A 24 -1.34 24.68 -14.23
N PRO A 25 -1.00 24.10 -13.06
CA PRO A 25 -1.94 23.99 -11.95
C PRO A 25 -2.26 25.39 -11.42
N HIS A 26 -3.52 25.81 -11.54
CA HIS A 26 -3.97 27.09 -11.00
C HIS A 26 -4.29 27.00 -9.49
N HIS A 27 -3.66 27.92 -8.76
CA HIS A 27 -3.89 28.40 -7.39
C HIS A 27 -3.24 27.65 -6.20
N GLY A 28 -2.03 28.10 -5.84
CA GLY A 28 -1.96 28.96 -4.65
C GLY A 28 -0.79 28.78 -3.69
N PHE A 29 -0.12 27.63 -3.64
CA PHE A 29 0.93 27.39 -2.65
C PHE A 29 2.16 26.73 -3.26
N TRP A 30 3.28 27.47 -3.26
CA TRP A 30 4.59 27.04 -3.74
C TRP A 30 5.51 26.57 -2.60
N GLY A 31 4.93 26.16 -1.48
CA GLY A 31 5.67 25.67 -0.32
C GLY A 31 5.45 24.18 -0.09
N PRO A 32 6.19 23.59 0.86
CA PRO A 32 6.03 22.17 1.18
C PRO A 32 4.62 21.89 1.74
N PRO A 33 4.02 20.72 1.44
CA PRO A 33 2.59 20.48 1.68
C PRO A 33 2.17 20.61 3.15
N TRP A 34 3.04 20.33 4.12
CA TRP A 34 2.77 20.51 5.56
C TRP A 34 2.60 21.96 6.01
N ARG A 35 2.87 22.94 5.14
CA ARG A 35 2.62 24.38 5.37
C ARG A 35 1.42 24.92 4.58
N ALA A 36 0.69 24.06 3.86
CA ALA A 36 -0.46 24.49 3.09
C ALA A 36 -1.55 25.10 4.00
N PRO A 37 -2.35 26.05 3.49
CA PRO A 37 -3.45 26.63 4.24
C PRO A 37 -4.46 25.58 4.73
N VAL A 38 -4.94 25.73 5.96
CA VAL A 38 -5.95 24.88 6.57
C VAL A 38 -7.21 25.71 6.81
N ALA A 39 -8.34 25.25 6.29
CA ALA A 39 -9.65 25.88 6.48
C ALA A 39 -10.27 25.46 7.82
N HIS A 40 -10.19 24.19 8.18
CA HIS A 40 -10.55 23.69 9.51
C HIS A 40 -9.79 22.38 9.81
N SER A 41 -9.77 22.02 11.09
CA SER A 41 -9.16 20.78 11.57
C SER A 41 -10.13 20.00 12.46
N ALA A 42 -9.98 18.68 12.44
CA ALA A 42 -10.56 17.76 13.39
C ALA A 42 -9.47 16.82 13.92
N SER A 43 -9.71 16.14 15.03
CA SER A 43 -8.79 15.11 15.52
C SER A 43 -9.54 14.00 16.23
N PHE A 44 -8.90 12.84 16.30
CA PHE A 44 -9.33 11.73 17.14
C PHE A 44 -8.12 11.00 17.71
N ARG A 45 -8.36 10.15 18.71
CA ARG A 45 -7.34 9.31 19.32
C ARG A 45 -7.57 7.84 19.01
N ILE A 46 -6.49 7.12 18.79
CA ILE A 46 -6.46 5.65 18.65
C ILE A 46 -5.22 5.13 19.37
N ASP A 47 -5.41 4.23 20.32
CA ASP A 47 -4.32 3.60 21.09
C ASP A 47 -3.24 4.58 21.60
N GLY A 48 -3.67 5.69 22.20
CA GLY A 48 -2.77 6.72 22.73
C GLY A 48 -2.23 7.71 21.69
N SER A 49 -2.20 7.35 20.41
CA SER A 49 -1.82 8.22 19.29
C SER A 49 -2.91 9.24 18.96
N VAL A 50 -2.50 10.40 18.44
CA VAL A 50 -3.39 11.44 17.93
C VAL A 50 -3.35 11.42 16.40
N ILE A 51 -4.53 11.37 15.78
CA ILE A 51 -4.66 11.60 14.35
C ILE A 51 -5.28 12.98 14.18
N GLN A 52 -4.51 13.92 13.63
CA GLN A 52 -5.00 15.25 13.26
C GLN A 52 -5.36 15.25 11.78
N VAL A 53 -6.58 15.68 11.45
CA VAL A 53 -7.07 15.78 10.08
C VAL A 53 -7.39 17.23 9.76
N ASP A 54 -6.52 17.83 8.96
CA ASP A 54 -6.64 19.18 8.43
C ASP A 54 -7.32 19.15 7.07
N PHE A 55 -8.22 20.09 6.81
CA PHE A 55 -8.89 20.25 5.53
C PHE A 55 -8.41 21.55 4.87
N ALA A 56 -7.79 21.44 3.70
CA ALA A 56 -7.44 22.59 2.89
C ALA A 56 -8.71 23.29 2.36
N PRO A 57 -8.66 24.61 2.06
CA PRO A 57 -9.75 25.28 1.38
C PRO A 57 -10.08 24.64 0.03
N GLY A 58 -11.35 24.40 -0.24
CA GLY A 58 -11.83 23.88 -1.52
C GLY A 58 -13.16 23.14 -1.42
N PRO A 59 -13.84 22.89 -2.54
CA PRO A 59 -15.10 22.18 -2.56
C PRO A 59 -14.91 20.65 -2.47
N LEU A 60 -15.62 20.01 -1.54
CA LEU A 60 -15.89 18.57 -1.52
C LEU A 60 -17.40 18.37 -1.36
N ASP A 61 -17.97 17.44 -2.11
CA ASP A 61 -19.37 17.05 -1.96
C ASP A 61 -19.57 16.17 -0.71
N LEU A 62 -18.49 15.55 -0.22
CA LEU A 62 -18.43 14.82 1.05
C LEU A 62 -18.51 15.75 2.26
N SER A 63 -19.25 15.31 3.28
CA SER A 63 -19.16 15.93 4.60
C SER A 63 -17.83 15.60 5.29
N THR A 64 -17.39 16.48 6.20
CA THR A 64 -16.25 16.22 7.10
C THR A 64 -16.37 14.89 7.84
N ALA A 65 -17.58 14.53 8.29
CA ALA A 65 -17.80 13.27 9.00
C ALA A 65 -17.50 12.04 8.13
N GLN A 66 -17.90 12.06 6.85
CA GLN A 66 -17.63 10.95 5.92
C GLN A 66 -16.13 10.80 5.63
N VAL A 67 -15.40 11.90 5.48
CA VAL A 67 -13.93 11.85 5.32
C VAL A 67 -13.28 11.34 6.61
N LEU A 68 -13.73 11.81 7.78
CA LEU A 68 -13.19 11.33 9.05
C LEU A 68 -13.45 9.84 9.28
N ASP A 69 -14.57 9.29 8.84
CA ASP A 69 -14.85 7.87 9.00
C ASP A 69 -13.94 7.02 8.09
N TRP A 70 -13.63 7.47 6.87
CA TRP A 70 -12.61 6.85 6.02
C TRP A 70 -11.22 6.84 6.69
N VAL A 71 -10.81 7.97 7.26
CA VAL A 71 -9.53 8.07 8.00
C VAL A 71 -9.51 7.18 9.24
N LYS A 72 -10.61 7.10 10.00
CA LYS A 72 -10.70 6.21 11.18
C LYS A 72 -10.68 4.73 10.80
N ASN A 73 -11.29 4.35 9.68
CA ASN A 73 -11.24 2.99 9.15
C ASN A 73 -9.79 2.59 8.83
N ALA A 74 -9.05 3.44 8.11
CA ALA A 74 -7.64 3.24 7.80
C ALA A 74 -6.79 3.14 9.07
N ALA A 75 -6.96 4.09 10.00
CA ALA A 75 -6.21 4.10 11.26
C ALA A 75 -6.50 2.85 12.11
N SER A 76 -7.75 2.39 12.14
CA SER A 76 -8.13 1.17 12.85
C SER A 76 -7.51 -0.08 12.23
N SER A 77 -7.42 -0.14 10.89
CA SER A 77 -6.75 -1.23 10.18
C SER A 77 -5.26 -1.29 10.49
N VAL A 78 -4.55 -0.16 10.35
CA VAL A 78 -3.12 -0.09 10.66
C VAL A 78 -2.86 -0.37 12.14
N ALA A 79 -3.61 0.24 13.06
CA ALA A 79 -3.44 -0.03 14.49
C ALA A 79 -3.72 -1.50 14.84
N THR A 80 -4.74 -2.13 14.25
CA THR A 80 -5.04 -3.55 14.48
C THR A 80 -3.89 -4.45 14.01
N TYR A 81 -3.38 -4.24 12.79
CA TYR A 81 -2.25 -5.00 12.25
C TYR A 81 -0.98 -4.81 13.11
N TYR A 82 -0.61 -3.57 13.43
CA TYR A 82 0.60 -3.29 14.22
C TYR A 82 0.40 -3.47 15.74
N GLY A 83 -0.80 -3.83 16.20
CA GLY A 83 -1.13 -3.92 17.63
C GLY A 83 -1.08 -2.59 18.39
N ARG A 84 -0.81 -1.49 17.68
CA ARG A 84 -0.79 -0.08 18.10
C ARG A 84 -0.70 0.81 16.87
N PHE A 85 -1.03 2.10 16.98
CA PHE A 85 -0.71 3.03 15.90
C PHE A 85 0.81 3.38 15.92
N PRO A 86 1.50 3.45 14.76
CA PRO A 86 2.98 3.37 14.74
C PRO A 86 3.72 4.63 15.22
N VAL A 87 3.07 5.80 15.09
CA VAL A 87 3.59 7.10 15.54
C VAL A 87 2.69 7.71 16.61
N SER A 88 3.22 8.65 17.39
CA SER A 88 2.47 9.33 18.47
C SER A 88 1.49 10.40 17.94
N LEU A 89 1.80 10.99 16.78
CA LEU A 89 0.99 11.97 16.07
C LEU A 89 1.12 11.71 14.56
N ASP A 90 0.00 11.57 13.86
CA ASP A 90 -0.04 11.60 12.40
C ASP A 90 -0.94 12.76 11.96
N ARG A 91 -0.36 13.68 11.19
CA ARG A 91 -1.04 14.86 10.68
C ARG A 91 -1.40 14.65 9.22
N ILE A 92 -2.69 14.62 8.93
CA ILE A 92 -3.23 14.35 7.60
C ILE A 92 -3.81 15.64 7.03
N LEU A 93 -3.41 16.02 5.83
CA LEU A 93 -4.00 17.12 5.07
C LEU A 93 -4.86 16.58 3.93
N ILE A 94 -6.17 16.83 4.01
CA ILE A 94 -7.14 16.58 2.96
C ILE A 94 -7.17 17.79 2.02
N VAL A 95 -6.83 17.56 0.75
CA VAL A 95 -6.80 18.58 -0.31
C VAL A 95 -7.89 18.30 -1.33
N PRO A 96 -8.97 19.11 -1.36
CA PRO A 96 -9.99 18.99 -2.40
C PRO A 96 -9.44 19.27 -3.80
N ALA A 97 -9.86 18.48 -4.78
CA ALA A 97 -9.56 18.68 -6.19
C ALA A 97 -10.86 19.02 -6.96
N PRO A 98 -11.10 20.31 -7.28
CA PRO A 98 -12.32 20.75 -7.95
C PRO A 98 -12.62 20.01 -9.25
N GLY A 99 -13.87 19.63 -9.47
CA GLY A 99 -14.34 18.97 -10.70
C GLY A 99 -13.77 17.58 -10.96
N ARG A 100 -13.12 16.95 -9.97
CA ARG A 100 -12.56 15.59 -10.07
C ARG A 100 -13.37 14.61 -9.23
N GLU A 101 -13.21 13.32 -9.50
CA GLU A 101 -13.84 12.21 -8.78
C GLU A 101 -12.76 11.22 -8.31
N GLY A 102 -13.01 10.55 -7.18
CA GLY A 102 -12.14 9.53 -6.60
C GLY A 102 -11.01 10.07 -5.73
N VAL A 103 -10.34 9.17 -5.03
CA VAL A 103 -9.09 9.46 -4.31
C VAL A 103 -7.95 9.47 -5.34
N LEU A 104 -7.29 10.61 -5.48
CA LEU A 104 -6.43 10.90 -6.62
C LEU A 104 -4.95 10.62 -6.36
N GLN A 105 -4.51 10.91 -5.14
CA GLN A 105 -3.11 10.83 -4.75
C GLN A 105 -2.96 10.86 -3.23
N GLY A 106 -2.10 10.02 -2.71
CA GLY A 106 -1.60 9.99 -1.34
C GLY A 106 -0.09 10.20 -1.38
N THR A 107 0.44 10.77 -0.31
CA THR A 107 1.88 10.78 -0.06
C THR A 107 2.11 10.99 1.42
N THR A 108 3.00 10.21 2.01
CA THR A 108 3.34 10.25 3.44
C THR A 108 4.80 10.59 3.61
N TRP A 109 5.11 11.45 4.58
CA TRP A 109 6.45 11.90 4.91
C TRP A 109 6.70 11.75 6.40
N GLY A 110 7.93 11.41 6.76
CA GLY A 110 8.40 11.36 8.14
C GLY A 110 9.17 12.61 8.56
N ASP A 111 9.04 12.99 9.83
CA ASP A 111 9.80 14.07 10.49
C ASP A 111 9.81 15.41 9.72
N VAL A 112 8.64 15.82 9.20
CA VAL A 112 8.46 17.08 8.48
C VAL A 112 7.48 18.00 9.18
N GLY A 113 7.70 19.30 9.09
CA GLY A 113 6.80 20.30 9.68
C GLY A 113 6.74 20.31 11.22
N GLY A 114 7.59 19.54 11.90
CA GLY A 114 7.56 19.33 13.35
C GLY A 114 6.69 18.15 13.80
N ASP A 115 6.12 17.40 12.84
CA ASP A 115 5.27 16.24 13.08
C ASP A 115 6.05 14.95 12.73
N PRO A 116 5.92 13.86 13.52
CA PRO A 116 6.65 12.63 13.24
C PRO A 116 6.15 11.94 11.96
N ALA A 117 4.87 12.12 11.60
CA ALA A 117 4.33 11.75 10.30
C ALA A 117 3.39 12.84 9.77
N PHE A 118 3.48 13.10 8.47
CA PHE A 118 2.57 13.97 7.74
C PHE A 118 2.10 13.28 6.46
N THR A 119 0.78 13.21 6.26
CA THR A 119 0.17 12.59 5.08
C THR A 119 -0.63 13.64 4.30
N ARG A 120 -0.52 13.68 2.98
CA ARG A 120 -1.40 14.49 2.12
C ARG A 120 -2.27 13.59 1.25
N MET A 121 -3.58 13.75 1.38
CA MET A 121 -4.57 13.08 0.53
C MET A 121 -5.24 14.09 -0.40
N ARG A 122 -5.20 13.83 -1.71
CA ARG A 122 -5.95 14.60 -2.71
C ARG A 122 -7.24 13.86 -3.06
N ILE A 123 -8.38 14.48 -2.79
CA ILE A 123 -9.70 13.89 -2.99
C ILE A 123 -10.46 14.71 -4.02
N GLY A 124 -11.02 14.06 -5.04
CA GLY A 124 -11.87 14.71 -6.03
C GLY A 124 -13.14 15.27 -5.40
N GLN A 125 -13.56 16.47 -5.81
CA GLN A 125 -14.80 17.12 -5.36
C GLN A 125 -16.00 16.17 -5.36
N HIS A 126 -16.17 15.38 -6.42
CA HIS A 126 -17.32 14.50 -6.66
C HIS A 126 -17.16 13.09 -6.08
N THR A 127 -16.13 12.85 -5.26
CA THR A 127 -15.94 11.56 -4.59
C THR A 127 -17.13 11.27 -3.67
N THR A 128 -17.63 10.05 -3.68
CA THR A 128 -18.73 9.61 -2.80
C THR A 128 -18.21 8.83 -1.59
N ALA A 129 -19.07 8.64 -0.58
CA ALA A 129 -18.71 7.81 0.57
C ALA A 129 -18.51 6.33 0.18
N ALA A 130 -19.18 5.86 -0.88
CA ALA A 130 -18.97 4.52 -1.41
C ALA A 130 -17.57 4.38 -2.02
N ASP A 131 -17.08 5.41 -2.71
CA ASP A 131 -15.72 5.42 -3.27
C ASP A 131 -14.68 5.37 -2.15
N LEU A 132 -14.85 6.16 -1.08
CA LEU A 132 -13.97 6.10 0.09
C LEU A 132 -13.99 4.74 0.80
N ASN A 133 -15.15 4.07 0.87
CA ASN A 133 -15.23 2.74 1.50
C ASN A 133 -14.49 1.65 0.69
N ARG A 134 -14.42 1.82 -0.63
CA ARG A 134 -13.68 0.92 -1.54
C ARG A 134 -12.20 1.27 -1.63
N ASP A 135 -11.86 2.55 -1.48
CA ASP A 135 -10.51 3.08 -1.55
C ASP A 135 -9.52 2.32 -0.62
N TRP A 136 -8.28 2.25 -1.09
CA TRP A 136 -7.15 1.61 -0.41
C TRP A 136 -6.12 2.64 0.08
N MET A 137 -6.08 3.82 -0.54
CA MET A 137 -4.95 4.73 -0.49
C MET A 137 -4.69 5.27 0.91
N MET A 138 -5.72 5.66 1.69
CA MET A 138 -5.46 6.15 3.06
C MET A 138 -4.86 5.07 3.97
N THR A 139 -5.24 3.80 3.78
CA THR A 139 -4.67 2.71 4.57
C THR A 139 -3.24 2.44 4.11
N HIS A 140 -2.96 2.44 2.80
CA HIS A 140 -1.60 2.34 2.24
C HIS A 140 -0.67 3.42 2.78
N GLU A 141 -1.09 4.69 2.71
CA GLU A 141 -0.34 5.82 3.24
C GLU A 141 -0.07 5.69 4.75
N MET A 142 -1.03 5.22 5.54
CA MET A 142 -0.79 4.99 6.97
C MET A 142 0.14 3.83 7.26
N VAL A 143 0.26 2.82 6.38
CA VAL A 143 1.25 1.75 6.54
C VAL A 143 2.67 2.31 6.45
N HIS A 144 2.92 3.30 5.59
CA HIS A 144 4.23 3.97 5.51
C HIS A 144 4.68 4.56 6.85
N THR A 145 3.75 4.92 7.75
CA THR A 145 4.12 5.42 9.09
C THR A 145 4.85 4.40 9.95
N ALA A 146 4.77 3.11 9.60
CA ALA A 146 5.20 1.99 10.43
C ALA A 146 6.57 1.39 10.08
N PHE A 147 7.33 2.03 9.20
CA PHE A 147 8.66 1.58 8.81
C PHE A 147 9.65 2.75 8.81
N PRO A 148 10.93 2.57 9.18
CA PRO A 148 11.93 3.62 9.10
C PRO A 148 12.09 4.14 7.67
N THR A 149 12.23 5.45 7.50
CA THR A 149 12.50 6.05 6.19
C THR A 149 13.77 5.45 5.58
N GLN A 150 13.63 5.01 4.34
CA GLN A 150 14.69 4.42 3.54
C GLN A 150 15.31 5.41 2.55
N GLN A 151 16.44 5.01 1.96
CA GLN A 151 17.05 5.72 0.84
C GLN A 151 16.35 5.35 -0.47
N ASP A 152 16.52 6.15 -1.51
CA ASP A 152 15.83 5.99 -2.81
C ASP A 152 16.01 4.61 -3.45
N ASP A 153 17.18 3.98 -3.24
CA ASP A 153 17.49 2.63 -3.71
C ASP A 153 16.65 1.54 -3.03
N HIS A 154 16.21 1.78 -1.79
CA HIS A 154 15.43 0.85 -0.99
C HIS A 154 13.93 1.19 -0.92
N HIS A 155 13.43 2.20 -1.65
CA HIS A 155 11.99 2.56 -1.65
C HIS A 155 11.04 1.39 -1.96
N TRP A 156 11.52 0.34 -2.62
CA TRP A 156 10.74 -0.87 -2.88
C TRP A 156 10.21 -1.54 -1.61
N ILE A 157 10.91 -1.47 -0.47
CA ILE A 157 10.43 -2.12 0.76
C ILE A 157 9.28 -1.33 1.37
N GLU A 158 9.32 -0.01 1.33
CA GLU A 158 8.26 0.86 1.84
C GLU A 158 6.98 0.65 1.03
N GLU A 159 7.06 0.75 -0.30
CA GLU A 159 5.90 0.54 -1.19
C GLU A 159 5.45 -0.92 -1.22
N GLY A 160 6.37 -1.87 -1.14
CA GLY A 160 6.08 -3.30 -1.07
C GLY A 160 5.33 -3.70 0.19
N LEU A 161 5.77 -3.19 1.35
CA LEU A 161 5.08 -3.35 2.64
C LEU A 161 3.68 -2.77 2.55
N ALA A 162 3.54 -1.53 2.07
CA ALA A 162 2.24 -0.88 1.95
C ALA A 162 1.30 -1.65 0.99
N THR A 163 1.81 -2.15 -0.15
CA THR A 163 1.06 -2.97 -1.12
C THR A 163 0.59 -4.30 -0.53
N TYR A 164 1.40 -4.95 0.31
CA TYR A 164 1.06 -6.23 0.92
C TYR A 164 0.15 -6.08 2.16
N ILE A 165 0.47 -5.12 3.03
CA ILE A 165 -0.14 -4.96 4.35
C ILE A 165 -1.49 -4.25 4.27
N GLU A 166 -1.64 -3.24 3.42
CA GLU A 166 -2.91 -2.49 3.27
C GLU A 166 -4.13 -3.42 3.18
N PRO A 167 -4.18 -4.40 2.26
CA PRO A 167 -5.36 -5.23 2.11
C PRO A 167 -5.48 -6.24 3.26
N VAL A 168 -4.36 -6.75 3.78
CA VAL A 168 -4.33 -7.68 4.92
C VAL A 168 -4.90 -6.99 6.17
N ALA A 169 -4.44 -5.79 6.49
CA ALA A 169 -4.89 -4.99 7.62
C ALA A 169 -6.39 -4.65 7.55
N ARG A 170 -6.94 -4.42 6.35
CA ARG A 170 -8.39 -4.26 6.15
C ARG A 170 -9.16 -5.57 6.34
N VAL A 171 -8.62 -6.71 5.90
CA VAL A 171 -9.26 -8.01 6.18
C VAL A 171 -9.26 -8.32 7.67
N GLN A 172 -8.13 -8.13 8.34
CA GLN A 172 -7.99 -8.35 9.79
C GLN A 172 -8.92 -7.45 10.61
N ASN A 173 -9.13 -6.21 10.18
CA ASN A 173 -10.09 -5.28 10.79
C ASN A 173 -11.56 -5.52 10.32
N GLY A 174 -11.78 -6.50 9.43
CA GLY A 174 -13.10 -6.85 8.92
C GLY A 174 -13.75 -5.77 8.06
N LEU A 175 -12.95 -5.05 7.27
CA LEU A 175 -13.35 -4.06 6.27
C LEU A 175 -13.27 -4.61 4.83
N LEU A 176 -12.60 -5.74 4.63
CA LEU A 176 -12.42 -6.37 3.32
C LEU A 176 -12.56 -7.90 3.47
N PRO A 177 -13.17 -8.63 2.52
CA PRO A 177 -13.26 -10.08 2.60
C PRO A 177 -11.95 -10.74 2.17
N ALA A 178 -11.50 -11.76 2.90
CA ALA A 178 -10.25 -12.48 2.60
C ALA A 178 -10.17 -13.00 1.14
N ARG A 179 -11.28 -13.51 0.60
CA ARG A 179 -11.33 -13.97 -0.80
C ARG A 179 -10.93 -12.89 -1.82
N LYS A 180 -11.28 -11.63 -1.56
CA LYS A 180 -10.92 -10.51 -2.45
C LYS A 180 -9.41 -10.34 -2.51
N ILE A 181 -8.74 -10.27 -1.36
CA ILE A 181 -7.29 -10.04 -1.32
C ILE A 181 -6.50 -11.18 -1.93
N TRP A 182 -6.93 -12.43 -1.68
CA TRP A 182 -6.25 -13.60 -2.25
C TRP A 182 -6.43 -13.68 -3.77
N TRP A 183 -7.60 -13.25 -4.27
CA TRP A 183 -7.80 -13.08 -5.72
C TRP A 183 -6.91 -11.97 -6.29
N ASP A 184 -6.86 -10.81 -5.64
CA ASP A 184 -6.05 -9.68 -6.10
C ASP A 184 -4.56 -10.03 -6.12
N MET A 185 -4.05 -10.64 -5.06
CA MET A 185 -2.65 -11.11 -4.99
C MET A 185 -2.36 -12.14 -6.08
N MET A 186 -3.24 -13.12 -6.32
CA MET A 186 -3.07 -14.09 -7.41
C MET A 186 -3.01 -13.40 -8.78
N ARG A 187 -3.85 -12.39 -9.00
CA ARG A 187 -3.96 -11.65 -10.26
C ARG A 187 -2.76 -10.72 -10.49
N ASP A 188 -2.29 -10.05 -9.46
CA ASP A 188 -1.38 -8.90 -9.57
C ASP A 188 0.06 -9.16 -9.12
N MET A 189 0.33 -10.13 -8.24
CA MET A 189 1.72 -10.47 -7.86
C MET A 189 2.63 -10.72 -9.08
N PRO A 190 2.20 -11.34 -10.19
CA PRO A 190 3.06 -11.50 -11.37
C PRO A 190 3.57 -10.20 -12.00
N GLN A 191 3.02 -9.03 -11.65
CA GLN A 191 3.54 -7.73 -12.08
C GLN A 191 4.91 -7.40 -11.45
N GLY A 192 5.27 -8.10 -10.37
CA GLY A 192 6.58 -8.03 -9.74
C GLY A 192 7.61 -9.01 -10.31
N ASP A 193 7.27 -9.80 -11.33
CA ASP A 193 8.23 -10.70 -11.97
C ASP A 193 9.39 -9.90 -12.63
N PRO A 194 10.63 -10.40 -12.55
CA PRO A 194 11.80 -9.75 -13.16
C PRO A 194 11.60 -9.39 -14.64
N PRO A 195 11.61 -8.10 -15.01
CA PRO A 195 11.64 -7.69 -16.42
C PRO A 195 13.00 -7.99 -17.07
N PRO A 196 13.11 -7.96 -18.41
CA PRO A 196 14.40 -8.09 -19.08
C PRO A 196 15.41 -7.03 -18.60
N GLY A 197 16.58 -7.48 -18.15
CA GLY A 197 17.64 -6.60 -17.64
C GLY A 197 17.52 -6.23 -16.16
N ASP A 198 16.60 -6.86 -15.42
CA ASP A 198 16.51 -6.76 -13.96
C ASP A 198 17.83 -7.16 -13.28
N LYS A 199 18.14 -6.43 -12.21
CA LYS A 199 19.33 -6.54 -11.35
C LYS A 199 18.98 -6.68 -9.87
N GLY A 200 17.73 -7.01 -9.54
CA GLY A 200 17.24 -7.08 -8.16
C GLY A 200 16.54 -5.79 -7.73
N LEU A 201 15.91 -5.87 -6.56
CA LEU A 201 15.02 -4.84 -6.01
C LEU A 201 15.74 -3.50 -5.74
N ASP A 202 16.99 -3.54 -5.27
CA ASP A 202 17.77 -2.34 -4.94
C ASP A 202 18.24 -1.60 -6.21
N LEU A 203 18.41 -2.34 -7.31
CA LEU A 203 19.09 -1.86 -8.51
C LEU A 203 18.14 -1.60 -9.70
N THR A 204 16.86 -1.99 -9.59
CA THR A 204 15.88 -1.91 -10.68
C THR A 204 14.58 -1.25 -10.25
N GLN A 205 14.51 0.07 -10.45
CA GLN A 205 13.39 0.92 -10.02
C GLN A 205 12.26 0.97 -11.06
N THR A 206 11.68 -0.18 -11.40
CA THR A 206 10.41 -0.20 -12.14
C THR A 206 9.24 -0.14 -11.18
N TRP A 207 8.12 0.43 -11.61
CA TRP A 207 6.88 0.43 -10.84
C TRP A 207 6.45 -0.99 -10.43
N GLY A 208 6.58 -1.98 -11.32
CA GLY A 208 6.24 -3.37 -11.04
C GLY A 208 7.07 -3.97 -9.91
N LEU A 209 8.39 -3.78 -9.95
CA LEU A 209 9.29 -4.28 -8.89
C LEU A 209 9.13 -3.52 -7.58
N THR A 210 8.95 -2.20 -7.63
CA THR A 210 8.80 -1.36 -6.43
C THR A 210 7.58 -1.75 -5.62
N TYR A 211 6.43 -1.93 -6.27
CA TYR A 211 5.18 -2.26 -5.58
C TYR A 211 4.99 -3.78 -5.45
N TRP A 212 4.95 -4.48 -6.58
CA TRP A 212 4.63 -5.91 -6.60
C TRP A 212 5.83 -6.81 -6.31
N GLY A 213 7.05 -6.41 -6.69
CA GLY A 213 8.28 -7.13 -6.28
C GLY A 213 8.51 -7.04 -4.78
N GLY A 214 8.35 -5.84 -4.19
CA GLY A 214 8.35 -5.67 -2.74
C GLY A 214 7.21 -6.41 -2.04
N ALA A 215 6.02 -6.46 -2.64
CA ALA A 215 4.92 -7.25 -2.10
C ALA A 215 5.19 -8.77 -2.18
N GLN A 216 5.86 -9.26 -3.23
CA GLN A 216 6.33 -10.64 -3.30
C GLN A 216 7.32 -10.95 -2.18
N PHE A 217 8.28 -10.05 -1.91
CA PHE A 217 9.18 -10.18 -0.75
C PHE A 217 8.39 -10.32 0.56
N CYS A 218 7.39 -9.46 0.78
CA CYS A 218 6.58 -9.49 2.00
C CYS A 218 5.75 -10.78 2.13
N LEU A 219 5.13 -11.24 1.05
CA LEU A 219 4.38 -12.49 1.06
C LEU A 219 5.27 -13.70 1.34
N LEU A 220 6.45 -13.76 0.72
CA LEU A 220 7.43 -14.81 0.99
C LEU A 220 7.91 -14.75 2.44
N ALA A 221 8.20 -13.55 2.97
CA ALA A 221 8.60 -13.38 4.36
C ALA A 221 7.53 -13.89 5.33
N ASP A 222 6.26 -13.50 5.16
CA ASP A 222 5.19 -13.93 6.06
C ASP A 222 4.99 -15.45 6.01
N VAL A 223 5.03 -16.04 4.82
CA VAL A 223 4.89 -17.49 4.64
C VAL A 223 6.10 -18.24 5.21
N GLU A 224 7.33 -17.85 4.89
CA GLU A 224 8.56 -18.51 5.37
C GLU A 224 8.72 -18.38 6.90
N ILE A 225 8.39 -17.23 7.50
CA ILE A 225 8.38 -17.07 8.96
C ILE A 225 7.35 -18.03 9.58
N ARG A 226 6.14 -18.12 9.01
CA ARG A 226 5.11 -19.04 9.52
C ARG A 226 5.52 -20.49 9.35
N GLU A 227 6.19 -20.86 8.27
CA GLU A 227 6.72 -22.21 8.09
C GLU A 227 7.75 -22.56 9.18
N GLN A 228 8.75 -21.70 9.38
CA GLN A 228 9.85 -21.94 10.33
C GLN A 228 9.38 -21.90 11.79
N THR A 229 8.34 -21.12 12.09
CA THR A 229 7.81 -20.97 13.45
C THR A 229 6.60 -21.85 13.73
N HIS A 230 6.21 -22.72 12.80
CA HIS A 230 4.99 -23.54 12.88
C HIS A 230 3.72 -22.68 13.13
N ASN A 231 3.60 -21.61 12.37
CA ASN A 231 2.52 -20.64 12.35
C ASN A 231 2.32 -19.89 13.67
N ARG A 232 3.33 -19.88 14.54
CA ARG A 232 3.30 -19.11 15.80
C ARG A 232 3.57 -17.63 15.59
N MET A 233 4.35 -17.30 14.56
CA MET A 233 4.72 -15.93 14.21
C MET A 233 4.60 -15.73 12.71
N GLY A 234 4.43 -14.48 12.28
CA GLY A 234 4.46 -14.07 10.88
C GLY A 234 5.21 -12.75 10.67
N LEU A 235 5.14 -12.21 9.45
CA LEU A 235 5.74 -10.90 9.13
C LEU A 235 5.17 -9.79 10.03
N GLU A 236 3.89 -9.89 10.40
CA GLU A 236 3.23 -8.99 11.34
C GLU A 236 4.01 -8.86 12.67
N ASP A 237 4.52 -9.96 13.23
CA ASP A 237 5.27 -9.94 14.50
C ASP A 237 6.65 -9.27 14.34
N ALA A 238 7.32 -9.53 13.23
CA ALA A 238 8.58 -8.86 12.89
C ALA A 238 8.40 -7.35 12.77
N LEU A 239 7.38 -6.91 12.04
CA LEU A 239 7.09 -5.49 11.82
C LEU A 239 6.63 -4.78 13.12
N ARG A 240 5.84 -5.45 13.95
CA ARG A 240 5.50 -4.98 15.31
C ARG A 240 6.76 -4.76 16.14
N ALA A 241 7.73 -5.67 16.07
CA ALA A 241 8.98 -5.52 16.80
C ALA A 241 9.80 -4.32 16.31
N ILE A 242 9.84 -4.07 15.00
CA ILE A 242 10.50 -2.89 14.42
C ILE A 242 9.88 -1.61 14.98
N VAL A 243 8.54 -1.47 14.92
CA VAL A 243 7.82 -0.32 15.50
C VAL A 243 8.08 -0.19 17.00
N ASN A 244 8.07 -1.29 17.76
CA ASN A 244 8.31 -1.28 19.21
C ASN A 244 9.75 -0.88 19.59
N HIS A 245 10.72 -1.12 18.72
CA HIS A 245 12.10 -0.62 18.87
C HIS A 245 12.28 0.83 18.38
N GLY A 246 11.19 1.49 17.98
CA GLY A 246 11.18 2.87 17.49
C GLY A 246 11.44 3.00 15.99
N GLY A 247 11.45 1.90 15.24
CA GLY A 247 11.60 1.92 13.79
C GLY A 247 10.28 2.32 13.11
N ASN A 248 10.08 3.62 12.90
CA ASN A 248 8.93 4.18 12.23
C ASN A 248 9.36 5.32 11.31
N ILE A 249 8.43 5.90 10.55
CA ILE A 249 8.75 6.85 9.48
C ILE A 249 9.52 8.10 9.97
N SER A 250 9.44 8.44 11.26
CA SER A 250 10.20 9.58 11.81
C SER A 250 11.70 9.29 11.98
N GLN A 251 12.15 8.07 11.72
CA GLN A 251 13.52 7.62 11.96
C GLN A 251 14.18 7.15 10.66
N ASN A 252 15.45 7.49 10.48
CA ASN A 252 16.29 6.96 9.42
C ASN A 252 17.10 5.77 9.96
N TRP A 253 16.75 4.55 9.55
CA TRP A 253 17.51 3.36 9.88
C TRP A 253 18.05 2.72 8.60
N PRO A 254 19.27 2.16 8.61
CA PRO A 254 19.69 1.23 7.56
C PRO A 254 18.69 0.08 7.43
N LEU A 255 18.34 -0.31 6.20
CA LEU A 255 17.42 -1.43 5.94
C LEU A 255 17.83 -2.68 6.73
N THR A 256 19.11 -3.04 6.68
CA THR A 256 19.68 -4.19 7.40
C THR A 256 19.41 -4.16 8.90
N LYS A 257 19.38 -2.98 9.54
CA LYS A 257 19.01 -2.86 10.96
C LYS A 257 17.53 -3.21 11.17
N ALA A 258 16.64 -2.73 10.31
CA ALA A 258 15.21 -3.02 10.42
C ALA A 258 14.94 -4.52 10.23
N LEU A 259 15.55 -5.14 9.20
CA LEU A 259 15.42 -6.57 8.94
C LEU A 259 15.95 -7.42 10.12
N ALA A 260 17.14 -7.09 10.64
CA ALA A 260 17.73 -7.79 11.79
C ALA A 260 16.86 -7.69 13.06
N VAL A 261 16.19 -6.56 13.31
CA VAL A 261 15.23 -6.44 14.43
C VAL A 261 14.03 -7.36 14.21
N GLY A 262 13.50 -7.41 12.99
CA GLY A 262 12.40 -8.30 12.64
C GLY A 262 12.76 -9.78 12.83
N ASP A 263 13.91 -10.20 12.30
CA ASP A 263 14.41 -11.57 12.40
C ASP A 263 14.73 -11.99 13.85
N ALA A 264 15.30 -11.08 14.64
CA ALA A 264 15.52 -11.32 16.07
C ALA A 264 14.21 -11.55 16.83
N ALA A 265 13.12 -10.88 16.44
CA ALA A 265 11.82 -11.00 17.09
C ALA A 265 11.10 -12.31 16.74
N THR A 266 11.24 -12.77 15.49
CA THR A 266 10.66 -14.04 15.03
C THR A 266 11.53 -15.24 15.37
N GLY A 267 12.79 -15.02 15.76
CA GLY A 267 13.77 -16.07 15.98
C GLY A 267 14.18 -16.76 14.68
N THR A 268 14.16 -16.02 13.56
CA THR A 268 14.48 -16.51 12.20
C THR A 268 15.62 -15.69 11.57
N HIS A 269 15.97 -16.01 10.32
CA HIS A 269 16.82 -15.18 9.45
C HIS A 269 16.13 -14.88 8.10
N VAL A 270 14.80 -15.04 8.04
CA VAL A 270 14.01 -14.98 6.81
C VAL A 270 14.14 -13.63 6.12
N LEU A 271 14.10 -12.52 6.87
CA LEU A 271 14.12 -11.19 6.27
C LEU A 271 15.49 -10.87 5.68
N GLU A 272 16.56 -11.13 6.43
CA GLU A 272 17.94 -10.93 5.96
C GLU A 272 18.29 -11.89 4.81
N ASP A 273 17.87 -13.15 4.88
CA ASP A 273 18.11 -14.16 3.83
C ASP A 273 17.33 -13.83 2.55
N LEU A 274 16.07 -13.39 2.64
CA LEU A 274 15.32 -12.91 1.48
C LEU A 274 15.97 -11.68 0.87
N TYR A 275 16.43 -10.75 1.70
CA TYR A 275 17.07 -9.53 1.21
C TYR A 275 18.38 -9.85 0.47
N ALA A 276 19.21 -10.72 1.03
CA ALA A 276 20.43 -11.20 0.38
C ALA A 276 20.16 -11.96 -0.94
N ARG A 277 18.97 -12.57 -1.10
CA ARG A 277 18.57 -13.26 -2.33
C ARG A 277 17.99 -12.31 -3.39
N MET A 278 17.25 -11.28 -2.99
CA MET A 278 16.40 -10.48 -3.88
C MET A 278 16.86 -9.03 -4.07
N GLY A 279 17.69 -8.50 -3.17
CA GLY A 279 18.14 -7.11 -3.19
C GLY A 279 18.94 -6.76 -4.44
N ASP A 280 20.00 -7.51 -4.72
CA ASP A 280 20.94 -7.26 -5.82
C ASP A 280 20.93 -8.33 -6.93
N HIS A 281 19.96 -9.25 -6.88
CA HIS A 281 19.78 -10.30 -7.87
C HIS A 281 18.31 -10.44 -8.29
N PRO A 282 18.02 -10.61 -9.60
CA PRO A 282 16.67 -10.86 -10.06
C PRO A 282 16.20 -12.25 -9.62
N VAL A 283 15.06 -12.32 -8.93
CA VAL A 283 14.45 -13.58 -8.49
C VAL A 283 13.05 -13.70 -9.06
N LYS A 284 12.82 -14.77 -9.83
CA LYS A 284 11.47 -15.14 -10.26
C LYS A 284 10.83 -16.07 -9.23
N VAL A 285 9.83 -15.58 -8.53
CA VAL A 285 9.08 -16.35 -7.53
C VAL A 285 8.16 -17.35 -8.24
N ASP A 286 8.16 -18.62 -7.79
CA ASP A 286 7.19 -19.61 -8.27
C ASP A 286 5.83 -19.41 -7.59
N LEU A 287 5.13 -18.35 -8.01
CA LEU A 287 3.80 -18.01 -7.51
C LEU A 287 2.79 -19.14 -7.73
N THR A 288 2.94 -19.94 -8.78
CA THR A 288 2.03 -21.07 -9.05
C THR A 288 2.17 -22.14 -7.97
N ALA A 289 3.40 -22.51 -7.61
CA ALA A 289 3.65 -23.43 -6.51
C ALA A 289 3.17 -22.85 -5.17
N LEU A 290 3.41 -21.57 -4.92
CA LEU A 290 2.99 -20.89 -3.69
C LEU A 290 1.45 -20.91 -3.52
N TRP A 291 0.69 -20.54 -4.54
CA TRP A 291 -0.78 -20.57 -4.50
C TRP A 291 -1.32 -21.97 -4.25
N LYS A 292 -0.72 -22.98 -4.87
CA LYS A 292 -1.08 -24.39 -4.63
C LYS A 292 -0.81 -24.81 -3.19
N LYS A 293 0.34 -24.41 -2.63
CA LYS A 293 0.74 -24.73 -1.25
C LYS A 293 -0.21 -24.13 -0.22
N LEU A 294 -0.59 -22.87 -0.43
CA LEU A 294 -1.57 -22.12 0.38
C LEU A 294 -3.03 -22.52 0.12
N GLY A 295 -3.30 -23.36 -0.88
CA GLY A 295 -4.66 -23.77 -1.26
C GLY A 295 -5.52 -22.64 -1.85
N VAL A 296 -4.91 -21.66 -2.49
CA VAL A 296 -5.63 -20.61 -3.23
C VAL A 296 -5.82 -21.08 -4.66
N VAL A 297 -7.07 -21.41 -5.02
CA VAL A 297 -7.41 -21.98 -6.32
C VAL A 297 -8.24 -21.00 -7.12
N ARG A 298 -7.84 -20.71 -8.35
CA ARG A 298 -8.61 -19.85 -9.26
C ARG A 298 -9.97 -20.48 -9.57
N GLU A 299 -11.04 -19.70 -9.42
CA GLU A 299 -12.41 -20.08 -9.76
C GLU A 299 -13.10 -18.88 -10.45
N GLY A 300 -13.23 -18.95 -11.78
CA GLY A 300 -13.78 -17.84 -12.57
C GLY A 300 -12.97 -16.55 -12.47
N ASP A 301 -13.63 -15.48 -12.03
CA ASP A 301 -13.11 -14.15 -11.73
C ASP A 301 -12.79 -13.96 -10.23
N GLY A 302 -12.63 -15.06 -9.49
CA GLY A 302 -12.25 -15.05 -8.09
C GLY A 302 -11.39 -16.26 -7.69
N VAL A 303 -11.41 -16.56 -6.39
CA VAL A 303 -10.71 -17.71 -5.81
C VAL A 303 -11.60 -18.50 -4.87
N ARG A 304 -11.39 -19.82 -4.87
CA ARG A 304 -11.86 -20.75 -3.85
C ARG A 304 -10.67 -21.18 -2.99
N PHE A 305 -10.97 -21.47 -1.72
CA PHE A 305 -9.99 -22.04 -0.79
C PHE A 305 -10.11 -23.56 -0.73
N ASP A 306 -8.97 -24.22 -0.95
CA ASP A 306 -8.74 -25.61 -0.59
C ASP A 306 -8.15 -25.65 0.82
N ASN A 307 -8.91 -26.20 1.77
CA ASN A 307 -8.49 -26.31 3.17
C ASN A 307 -7.72 -27.61 3.44
N SER A 308 -7.58 -28.48 2.44
CA SER A 308 -6.73 -29.67 2.51
C SER A 308 -5.30 -29.42 2.05
N ALA A 309 -5.02 -28.23 1.51
CA ALA A 309 -3.68 -27.84 1.06
C ALA A 309 -2.70 -27.80 2.25
N PRO A 310 -1.40 -28.13 2.04
CA PRO A 310 -0.42 -28.26 3.12
C PRO A 310 -0.32 -27.04 4.02
N GLU A 311 -0.52 -25.83 3.48
CA GLU A 311 -0.37 -24.56 4.19
C GLU A 311 -1.66 -23.73 4.21
N ALA A 312 -2.81 -24.40 4.14
CA ALA A 312 -4.10 -23.74 4.30
C ALA A 312 -4.20 -22.96 5.64
N SER A 313 -3.60 -23.47 6.71
CA SER A 313 -3.58 -22.82 8.02
C SER A 313 -2.72 -21.55 8.06
N ILE A 314 -1.67 -21.47 7.23
CA ILE A 314 -0.85 -20.25 7.06
C ILE A 314 -1.69 -19.20 6.33
N ARG A 315 -2.33 -19.55 5.21
CA ARG A 315 -3.25 -18.66 4.47
C ARG A 315 -4.34 -18.10 5.39
N GLU A 316 -4.94 -18.95 6.22
CA GLU A 316 -5.96 -18.54 7.19
C GLU A 316 -5.39 -17.57 8.23
N ALA A 317 -4.20 -17.85 8.77
CA ALA A 317 -3.59 -17.03 9.81
C ALA A 317 -3.12 -15.65 9.32
N ILE A 318 -2.67 -15.51 8.07
CA ILE A 318 -2.32 -14.21 7.46
C ILE A 318 -3.51 -13.25 7.51
N THR A 319 -4.72 -13.76 7.27
CA THR A 319 -5.95 -12.96 7.19
C THR A 319 -6.81 -13.00 8.44
N ALA A 320 -6.39 -13.74 9.47
CA ALA A 320 -7.12 -13.84 10.72
C ALA A 320 -7.03 -12.52 11.50
N MET A 321 -8.13 -12.10 12.12
CA MET A 321 -8.10 -10.99 13.06
C MET A 321 -7.07 -11.29 14.17
N PRO A 322 -6.12 -10.38 14.46
CA PRO A 322 -5.10 -10.59 15.47
C PRO A 322 -5.68 -10.92 16.84
N ALA A 323 -4.95 -11.70 17.64
CA ALA A 323 -5.37 -12.11 18.98
C ALA A 323 -5.58 -10.92 19.95
N THR A 324 -4.93 -9.79 19.67
CA THR A 324 -5.12 -8.51 20.38
C THR A 324 -6.50 -7.89 20.13
N GLY A 325 -7.25 -8.39 19.14
CA GLY A 325 -8.52 -7.84 18.71
C GLY A 325 -8.37 -6.57 17.87
N ARG A 326 -9.51 -5.95 17.54
CA ARG A 326 -9.55 -4.70 16.77
C ARG A 326 -9.24 -3.51 17.68
N LEU A 327 -8.39 -2.62 17.20
CA LEU A 327 -8.16 -1.31 17.81
C LEU A 327 -8.94 -0.24 17.06
N THR A 328 -9.83 0.46 17.75
CA THR A 328 -10.67 1.51 17.16
C THR A 328 -10.69 2.76 18.04
N PRO A 329 -10.94 3.96 17.48
CA PRO A 329 -11.21 5.14 18.26
C PRO A 329 -12.38 4.93 19.23
N ARG A 330 -12.34 5.54 20.41
CA ARG A 330 -13.39 5.37 21.43
C ARG A 330 -14.76 5.75 20.86
N GLY A 331 -15.71 4.83 20.96
CA GLY A 331 -17.08 5.03 20.47
C GLY A 331 -17.23 4.96 18.95
N TYR A 332 -16.17 4.59 18.23
CA TYR A 332 -16.21 4.36 16.79
C TYR A 332 -16.26 2.87 16.49
N THR A 333 -17.20 2.49 15.64
CA THR A 333 -17.30 1.16 15.04
C THR A 333 -16.97 1.31 13.55
N PRO A 334 -15.93 0.62 13.04
CA PRO A 334 -15.61 0.61 11.62
C PRO A 334 -16.83 0.27 10.76
N GLY A 335 -16.96 0.94 9.61
CA GLY A 335 -18.07 0.76 8.68
C GLY A 335 -18.15 -0.66 8.10
N PRO A 336 -19.32 -1.11 7.60
CA PRO A 336 -19.53 -2.49 7.19
C PRO A 336 -18.76 -2.88 5.92
N VAL A 337 -18.42 -4.17 5.82
CA VAL A 337 -18.04 -4.85 4.55
C VAL A 337 -19.27 -4.86 3.63
N PRO A 338 -19.20 -4.32 2.40
CA PRO A 338 -20.26 -4.51 1.42
C PRO A 338 -20.46 -6.01 1.16
N THR A 339 -21.68 -6.51 1.31
CA THR A 339 -21.99 -7.95 1.19
C THR A 339 -22.08 -8.46 -0.25
N VAL A 340 -22.02 -7.58 -1.26
CA VAL A 340 -22.05 -7.93 -2.68
C VAL A 340 -21.27 -6.87 -3.46
N GLU A 341 -20.19 -7.23 -4.16
CA GLU A 341 -19.61 -6.34 -5.19
C GLU A 341 -19.05 -7.06 -6.44
N PRO A 342 -19.21 -6.46 -7.64
CA PRO A 342 -18.67 -6.89 -8.93
C PRO A 342 -17.15 -6.63 -9.03
N PRO A 343 -16.44 -7.09 -10.08
CA PRO A 343 -14.96 -7.02 -10.14
C PRO A 343 -14.44 -5.58 -10.04
N GLY A 344 -13.67 -5.31 -8.98
CA GLY A 344 -13.01 -4.03 -8.74
C GLY A 344 -11.81 -3.81 -9.66
N GLU A 345 -11.50 -2.54 -9.93
CA GLU A 345 -10.31 -2.13 -10.67
C GLU A 345 -9.01 -2.52 -9.93
N PRO A 346 -7.89 -2.74 -10.67
CA PRO A 346 -6.60 -3.11 -10.09
C PRO A 346 -6.07 -2.07 -9.11
N HIS A 347 -5.61 -2.56 -7.94
CA HIS A 347 -5.14 -1.78 -6.79
C HIS A 347 -4.06 -0.75 -7.09
N ALA A 348 -3.32 -0.88 -8.18
CA ALA A 348 -2.07 -0.14 -8.32
C ALA A 348 -1.99 0.77 -9.57
N LYS A 349 -3.01 0.80 -10.45
CA LYS A 349 -2.94 1.63 -11.68
C LYS A 349 -2.92 3.15 -11.45
N THR A 350 -3.15 3.63 -10.22
CA THR A 350 -3.28 5.07 -9.90
C THR A 350 -2.14 5.65 -9.05
N ALA A 351 -1.11 4.87 -8.67
CA ALA A 351 0.09 5.43 -8.07
C ALA A 351 0.90 6.17 -9.14
N ALA A 352 0.58 7.45 -9.33
CA ALA A 352 1.33 8.35 -10.20
C ALA A 352 2.78 8.45 -9.70
N THR A 353 3.69 8.34 -10.66
CA THR A 353 5.15 8.44 -10.58
C THR A 353 5.62 9.44 -9.50
N PRO A 354 6.55 9.07 -8.60
CA PRO A 354 7.22 10.05 -7.77
C PRO A 354 8.06 10.94 -8.70
N GLN A 355 7.69 12.21 -8.83
CA GLN A 355 8.60 13.23 -9.32
C GLN A 355 9.30 13.82 -8.10
N SER A 356 10.61 13.61 -8.08
CA SER A 356 11.65 14.29 -7.29
C SER A 356 11.42 15.77 -7.07
#